data_AF-A0A937ZSW1-F1
#
_entry.id   AF-A0A937ZSW1-F1
#
_cell.length_a   1.000
_cell.length_b   1.000
_cell.length_c   1.000
_cell.angle_alpha   90.00
_cell.angle_beta   90.00
_cell.angle_gamma   90.00
#
_symmetry.space_group_name_H-M   'P 1'
#
loop_
_entity.id
_entity.type
_entity.pdbx_description
1 polymer ?
#
loop_
_entity_poly.entity_id
_entity_poly.type
_entity_poly.pdbx_seq_one_letter_code
_entity_poly.pdbx_strand_id
1 'polypeptide(L)'
;RLGEVIAGWPEHVKSYQKEPGFRHAYLCGDRATGRLFSVTYWNSKEDCEANEKSGAFMATVDPYKDMMAIPPVRSYWDVTVVINK
;
A
#
# COMPACT_ATOMS: atom_id res chain seq x y z
N ARG A 1 -7.16 5.83 -16.73
CA ARG A 1 -6.99 4.67 -15.81
C ARG A 1 -5.99 4.94 -14.70
N LEU A 2 -4.68 5.15 -14.95
CA LEU A 2 -3.72 5.41 -13.84
C LEU A 2 -4.16 6.58 -12.94
N GLY A 3 -4.63 7.68 -13.53
CA GLY A 3 -5.15 8.83 -12.77
C GLY A 3 -6.36 8.50 -11.89
N GLU A 4 -7.22 7.55 -12.30
CA GLU A 4 -8.38 7.10 -11.50
C GLU A 4 -7.91 6.30 -10.29
N VAL A 5 -6.89 5.44 -10.45
CA VAL A 5 -6.29 4.70 -9.34
C VAL A 5 -5.66 5.68 -8.34
N ILE A 6 -4.85 6.63 -8.83
CA ILE A 6 -4.19 7.63 -7.97
C ILE A 6 -5.21 8.49 -7.22
N ALA A 7 -6.32 8.87 -7.87
CA ALA A 7 -7.35 9.70 -7.25
C ALA A 7 -8.17 8.93 -6.20
N GLY A 8 -8.49 7.65 -6.44
CA GLY A 8 -9.32 6.86 -5.54
C GLY A 8 -8.55 6.18 -4.39
N TRP A 9 -7.28 5.84 -4.59
CA TRP A 9 -6.50 5.04 -3.64
C TRP A 9 -6.44 5.65 -2.22
N PRO A 10 -6.32 6.98 -2.03
CA PRO A 10 -6.33 7.58 -0.70
C PRO A 10 -7.59 7.26 0.11
N GLU A 11 -8.74 7.08 -0.52
CA GLU A 11 -9.97 6.73 0.19
C GLU A 11 -9.94 5.29 0.68
N HIS A 12 -9.49 4.36 -0.17
CA HIS A 12 -9.42 2.95 0.21
C HIS A 12 -8.38 2.69 1.31
N VAL A 13 -7.20 3.32 1.23
CA VAL A 13 -6.14 3.13 2.23
C VAL A 13 -6.48 3.71 3.60
N LYS A 14 -7.46 4.62 3.71
CA LYS A 14 -7.96 5.10 5.03
C LYS A 14 -8.50 3.96 5.89
N SER A 15 -8.98 2.88 5.27
CA SER A 15 -9.41 1.69 6.03
C SER A 15 -8.31 1.17 6.96
N TYR A 16 -7.04 1.28 6.56
CA TYR A 16 -5.90 0.83 7.35
C TYR A 16 -5.68 1.66 8.62
N GLN A 17 -6.27 2.86 8.74
CA GLN A 17 -6.19 3.65 9.97
C GLN A 17 -6.78 2.93 11.20
N LYS A 18 -7.63 1.92 10.96
CA LYS A 18 -8.23 1.09 12.01
C LYS A 18 -7.42 -0.18 12.30
N GLU A 19 -6.49 -0.54 11.41
CA GLU A 19 -5.69 -1.75 11.54
C GLU A 19 -4.60 -1.53 12.59
N PRO A 20 -4.38 -2.49 13.51
CA PRO A 20 -3.31 -2.42 14.48
C PRO A 20 -1.96 -2.15 13.81
N GLY A 21 -1.17 -1.25 14.41
CA GLY A 21 0.19 -0.98 13.97
C GLY A 21 0.34 -0.17 12.69
N PHE A 22 -0.73 0.17 11.95
CA PHE A 22 -0.61 1.03 10.78
C PHE A 22 -0.10 2.43 11.17
N ARG A 23 0.87 2.95 10.42
CA ARG A 23 1.49 4.26 10.66
C ARG A 23 1.25 5.25 9.53
N HIS A 24 1.50 4.82 8.30
CA HIS A 24 1.38 5.70 7.14
C HIS A 24 1.37 4.91 5.84
N ALA A 25 0.95 5.57 4.75
CA ALA A 25 1.07 5.00 3.42
C ALA A 25 1.39 6.08 2.38
N TYR A 26 2.22 5.72 1.40
CA TYR A 26 2.45 6.48 0.19
C TYR A 26 2.05 5.65 -1.03
N LEU A 27 1.55 6.34 -2.04
CA LEU A 27 1.41 5.79 -3.39
C LEU A 27 2.35 6.55 -4.32
N CYS A 28 3.33 5.84 -4.85
CA CYS A 28 4.27 6.33 -5.83
C CYS A 28 3.85 5.84 -7.22
N GLY A 29 3.83 6.73 -8.21
CA GLY A 29 3.41 6.37 -9.56
C GLY A 29 4.31 6.96 -10.64
N ASP A 30 4.77 6.10 -11.54
CA ASP A 30 5.43 6.49 -12.78
C ASP A 30 4.35 6.61 -13.87
N ARG A 31 4.06 7.85 -14.28
CA ARG A 31 3.06 8.14 -15.32
C ARG A 31 3.50 7.71 -16.72
N ALA A 32 4.81 7.65 -16.99
CA ALA A 32 5.32 7.26 -18.30
C ALA A 32 5.20 5.75 -18.52
N THR A 33 5.45 4.96 -17.47
CA THR A 33 5.38 3.49 -17.57
C THR A 33 4.08 2.89 -17.06
N GLY A 34 3.24 3.68 -16.37
CA GLY A 34 2.02 3.19 -15.72
C GLY A 34 2.27 2.35 -14.46
N ARG A 35 3.49 2.38 -13.89
CA ARG A 35 3.85 1.57 -12.73
C ARG A 35 3.42 2.28 -11.45
N LEU A 36 2.87 1.52 -10.50
CA LEU A 36 2.50 1.99 -9.18
C LEU A 36 3.22 1.18 -8.11
N PHE A 37 3.62 1.86 -7.04
CA PHE A 37 4.15 1.25 -5.83
C PHE A 37 3.43 1.84 -4.64
N SER A 38 2.77 1.00 -3.85
CA SER A 38 2.28 1.39 -2.53
C SER A 38 3.31 1.02 -1.48
N VAL A 39 3.70 1.98 -0.66
CA VAL A 39 4.58 1.77 0.50
C VAL A 39 3.76 2.05 1.75
N THR A 40 3.65 1.06 2.63
CA THR A 40 2.92 1.20 3.89
C THR A 40 3.88 0.98 5.05
N TYR A 41 3.73 1.77 6.10
CA TYR A 41 4.54 1.75 7.30
C TYR A 41 3.73 1.16 8.43
N TRP A 42 4.35 0.23 9.15
CA TRP A 42 3.74 -0.53 10.23
C TRP A 42 4.68 -0.58 11.43
N ASN A 43 4.11 -0.83 12.62
CA ASN A 43 4.88 -1.06 13.84
C ASN A 43 5.73 -2.34 13.79
N SER A 44 5.18 -3.37 13.15
CA SER A 44 5.78 -4.69 13.05
C SER A 44 5.39 -5.33 11.73
N LYS A 45 6.11 -6.38 11.35
CA LYS A 45 5.76 -7.19 10.19
C LYS A 45 4.45 -7.95 10.44
N GLU A 46 4.23 -8.40 11.67
CA GLU A 46 3.05 -9.13 12.10
C GLU A 46 1.77 -8.29 11.95
N ASP A 47 1.82 -7.00 12.29
CA ASP A 47 0.72 -6.05 12.08
C ASP A 47 0.37 -5.91 10.58
N CYS A 48 1.39 -5.78 9.73
CA CYS A 48 1.22 -5.70 8.28
C CYS A 48 0.58 -6.98 7.71
N GLU A 49 1.09 -8.14 8.10
CA GLU A 49 0.54 -9.44 7.68
C GLU A 49 -0.88 -9.67 8.22
N ALA A 50 -1.20 -9.18 9.41
CA ALA A 50 -2.55 -9.26 9.97
C ALA A 50 -3.55 -8.47 9.12
N ASN A 51 -3.21 -7.25 8.69
CA ASN A 51 -4.00 -6.47 7.74
C ASN A 51 -4.17 -7.19 6.37
N GLU A 52 -3.13 -7.88 5.91
CA GLU A 52 -3.24 -8.64 4.65
C GLU A 52 -4.17 -9.85 4.78
N LYS A 53 -4.19 -10.50 5.95
CA LYS A 53 -5.07 -11.63 6.27
C LYS A 53 -6.49 -11.20 6.64
N SER A 54 -6.70 -9.95 7.10
CA SER A 54 -8.01 -9.42 7.49
C SER A 54 -8.93 -9.17 6.30
N GLY A 55 -8.36 -9.10 5.08
CA GLY A 55 -9.08 -8.75 3.85
C GLY A 55 -9.08 -7.25 3.56
N ALA A 56 -8.62 -6.40 4.48
CA ALA A 56 -8.47 -4.97 4.26
C ALA A 56 -7.53 -4.68 3.07
N PHE A 57 -6.45 -5.46 2.94
CA PHE A 57 -5.58 -5.41 1.76
C PHE A 57 -6.32 -5.63 0.45
N MET A 58 -7.08 -6.72 0.36
CA MET A 58 -7.83 -7.04 -0.84
C MET A 58 -8.92 -6.01 -1.11
N ALA A 59 -9.58 -5.48 -0.08
CA ALA A 59 -10.55 -4.39 -0.23
C ALA A 59 -9.94 -3.11 -0.82
N THR A 60 -8.64 -2.87 -0.60
CA THR A 60 -7.93 -1.73 -1.22
C THR A 60 -7.52 -2.00 -2.67
N VAL A 61 -7.28 -3.27 -3.03
CA VAL A 61 -6.78 -3.70 -4.33
C VAL A 61 -7.92 -4.01 -5.33
N ASP A 62 -8.97 -4.67 -4.86
CA ASP A 62 -10.10 -5.16 -5.66
C ASP A 62 -10.78 -4.11 -6.55
N PRO A 63 -10.96 -2.84 -6.11
CA PRO A 63 -11.54 -1.80 -6.97
C PRO A 63 -10.75 -1.53 -8.25
N TYR A 64 -9.49 -1.95 -8.32
CA TYR A 64 -8.58 -1.68 -9.42
C TYR A 64 -8.13 -2.93 -10.18
N LYS A 65 -8.61 -4.12 -9.81
CA LYS A 65 -8.11 -5.41 -10.34
C LYS A 65 -8.16 -5.51 -11.86
N ASP A 66 -9.20 -4.98 -12.49
CA ASP A 66 -9.36 -5.01 -13.95
C ASP A 66 -8.49 -3.97 -14.68
N MET A 67 -7.84 -3.08 -13.93
CA MET A 67 -6.87 -2.12 -14.45
C MET A 67 -5.42 -2.60 -14.29
N MET A 68 -5.20 -3.70 -13.55
CA MET A 68 -3.87 -4.23 -13.27
C MET A 68 -3.44 -5.25 -14.34
N ALA A 69 -2.28 -5.04 -14.94
CA ALA A 69 -1.67 -6.02 -15.85
C ALA A 69 -1.14 -7.26 -15.12
N ILE A 70 -0.69 -7.07 -13.88
CA ILE A 70 -0.27 -8.14 -12.96
C ILE A 70 -0.76 -7.82 -11.56
N PRO A 71 -1.06 -8.84 -10.72
CA PRO A 71 -1.35 -8.61 -9.31
C PRO A 71 -0.18 -7.91 -8.58
N PRO A 72 -0.45 -7.19 -7.47
CA PRO A 72 0.61 -6.58 -6.68
C PRO A 72 1.59 -7.64 -6.14
N VAL A 73 2.88 -7.41 -6.39
CA VAL A 73 3.96 -8.16 -5.74
C VAL A 73 4.28 -7.46 -4.42
N ARG A 74 4.38 -8.23 -3.34
CA ARG A 74 4.65 -7.73 -1.99
C ARG A 74 6.06 -8.11 -1.55
N SER A 75 6.67 -7.22 -0.79
CA SER A 75 7.93 -7.45 -0.09
C SER A 75 7.97 -6.57 1.15
N TYR A 76 8.74 -6.99 2.14
CA TYR A 76 8.76 -6.40 3.47
C TYR A 76 10.18 -6.00 3.81
N TRP A 77 10.34 -4.85 4.44
CA TRP A 77 11.64 -4.30 4.81
C TRP A 77 11.54 -3.64 6.18
N ASP A 78 12.61 -3.79 6.97
CA ASP A 78 12.79 -3.00 8.17
C ASP A 78 13.27 -1.60 7.80
N VAL A 79 12.59 -0.59 8.36
CA VAL A 79 12.98 0.81 8.18
C VAL A 79 14.00 1.17 9.24
N THR A 80 15.23 1.45 8.81
CA THR A 80 16.31 1.92 9.69
C THR A 80 16.55 3.40 9.46
N VAL A 81 16.67 4.18 10.54
CA VAL A 81 17.04 5.60 10.47
C VAL A 81 18.51 5.72 10.84
N VAL A 82 19.31 6.18 9.89
CA VAL A 82 20.73 6.50 10.12
C VAL A 82 20.86 8.02 10.25
N ILE A 83 21.23 8.48 11.44
CA ILE A 83 21.52 9.89 11.69
C ILE A 83 23.04 10.05 11.67
N ASN A 84 23.58 10.55 10.56
CA ASN A 84 24.98 10.92 10.46
C ASN A 84 25.20 12.21 11.28
N LYS A 85 26.14 12.17 12.22
CA LYS A 85 26.59 13.34 12.98
C LYS A 85 27.60 14.15 12.18
#